data_AF-A0A2K5V654-F1
#
_entry.id   AF-A0A2K5V654-F1
#
_cell.length_a   1.000
_cell.length_b   1.000
_cell.length_c   1.000
_cell.angle_alpha   90.00
_cell.angle_beta   90.00
_cell.angle_gamma   90.00
#
_symmetry.space_group_name_H-M   'P 1'
#
loop_
_entity.id
_entity.type
_entity.pdbx_description
1 polymer ?
#
loop_
_entity_poly.entity_id
_entity_poly.type
_entity_poly.pdbx_seq_one_letter_code
_entity_poly.pdbx_strand_id
1 'polypeptide(L)'
;MNEVKELLRGIEQKYKLFQQQQLTFTAALEHCRENAHDKIRPISSIGQVQSYMEHHCNNSTDRRILLMFLDICSELSKLCQHFEAVHSGTPVTNNLLEKCKTLVSQSNDLSSLRAKYPHDVVNHLSCDEARNHYGGVVSLIPLVLDLMKEWIAHSEKLPRKVLQHVSEPQARQESTRGAARPAQAIGTQPGATKHKCRQLTKVSLKPRGCSKPPWRPPGGKL
;
A
#
# COMPACT_ATOMS: atom_id res chain seq x y z
N MET A 1 9.83 4.72 -16.75
CA MET A 1 10.02 3.58 -15.81
C MET A 1 11.31 3.69 -15.02
N ASN A 2 12.50 3.78 -15.66
CA ASN A 2 13.77 3.86 -14.93
C ASN A 2 13.87 5.08 -14.00
N GLU A 3 13.48 6.26 -14.49
CA GLU A 3 13.43 7.49 -13.68
C GLU A 3 12.60 7.33 -12.40
N VAL A 4 11.42 6.73 -12.51
CA VAL A 4 10.53 6.48 -11.38
C VAL A 4 11.15 5.51 -10.36
N LYS A 5 11.90 4.50 -10.81
CA LYS A 5 12.65 3.60 -9.93
C LYS A 5 13.77 4.33 -9.19
N GLU A 6 14.45 5.24 -9.88
CA GLU A 6 15.51 6.07 -9.30
C GLU A 6 14.97 7.04 -8.25
N LEU A 7 13.83 7.69 -8.53
CA LEU A 7 13.11 8.53 -7.56
C LEU A 7 12.70 7.72 -6.33
N LEU A 8 12.09 6.54 -6.52
CA LEU A 8 11.72 5.67 -5.41
C LEU A 8 12.95 5.28 -4.56
N ARG A 9 14.06 4.92 -5.20
CA ARG A 9 15.32 4.59 -4.49
C ARG A 9 15.84 5.76 -3.67
N GLY A 10 15.74 6.98 -4.17
CA GLY A 10 16.09 8.20 -3.43
C GLY A 10 15.23 8.37 -2.17
N ILE A 11 13.92 8.17 -2.29
CA ILE A 11 12.99 8.23 -1.15
C ILE A 11 13.31 7.13 -0.13
N GLU A 12 13.61 5.90 -0.59
CA GLU A 12 14.00 4.80 0.31
C GLU A 12 15.28 5.12 1.11
N GLN A 13 16.26 5.77 0.49
CA GLN A 13 17.49 6.20 1.17
C GLN A 13 17.19 7.25 2.24
N LYS A 14 16.36 8.25 1.92
CA LYS A 14 15.90 9.24 2.92
C LYS A 14 15.11 8.58 4.04
N TYR A 15 14.23 7.64 3.73
CA TYR A 15 13.46 6.91 4.73
C TYR A 15 14.35 6.08 5.64
N LYS A 16 15.42 5.45 5.14
CA LYS A 16 16.41 4.74 5.99
C LYS A 16 17.05 5.68 7.01
N LEU A 17 17.42 6.90 6.61
CA LEU A 17 17.96 7.90 7.52
C LEU A 17 16.91 8.39 8.54
N PHE A 18 15.68 8.57 8.10
CA PHE A 18 14.56 8.92 8.99
C PHE A 18 14.28 7.81 10.01
N GLN A 19 14.31 6.56 9.57
CA GLN A 19 14.09 5.38 10.41
C GLN A 19 15.12 5.27 11.54
N GLN A 20 16.39 5.60 11.28
CA GLN A 20 17.42 5.67 12.33
C GLN A 20 17.14 6.75 13.39
N GLN A 21 16.37 7.77 13.03
CA GLN A 21 15.99 8.90 13.90
C GLN A 21 14.54 8.82 14.38
N GLN A 22 13.90 7.65 14.28
CA GLN A 22 12.50 7.46 14.66
C GLN A 22 12.23 7.86 16.13
N LEU A 23 13.16 7.57 17.04
CA LEU A 23 13.06 7.99 18.45
C LEU A 23 13.07 9.52 18.61
N THR A 24 13.89 10.21 17.82
CA THR A 24 13.90 11.68 17.79
C THR A 24 12.59 12.22 17.24
N PHE A 25 12.03 11.56 16.21
CA PHE A 25 10.74 11.92 15.64
C PHE A 25 9.60 11.77 16.67
N THR A 26 9.55 10.67 17.41
CA THR A 26 8.50 10.45 18.42
C THR A 26 8.64 11.41 19.59
N ALA A 27 9.86 11.71 20.04
CA ALA A 27 10.11 12.72 21.07
C ALA A 27 9.68 14.12 20.61
N ALA A 28 9.99 14.50 19.36
CA ALA A 28 9.56 15.77 18.79
C ALA A 28 8.03 15.91 18.74
N LEU A 29 7.33 14.82 18.38
CA LEU A 29 5.86 14.78 18.40
C LEU A 29 5.31 14.92 19.82
N GLU A 30 5.92 14.27 20.82
CA GLU A 30 5.53 14.41 22.22
C GLU A 30 5.68 15.85 22.71
N HIS A 31 6.84 16.49 22.48
CA HIS A 31 7.06 17.90 22.86
C HIS A 31 6.05 18.84 22.18
N CYS A 32 5.76 18.63 20.90
CA CYS A 32 4.77 19.45 20.19
C CYS A 32 3.35 19.26 20.75
N ARG A 33 2.97 18.02 21.08
CA ARG A 33 1.66 17.72 21.69
C ARG A 33 1.54 18.35 23.07
N GLU A 34 2.62 18.35 23.85
CA GLU A 34 2.68 19.04 25.13
C GLU A 34 2.45 20.54 24.96
N ASN A 35 3.16 21.19 24.03
CA ASN A 35 3.00 22.61 23.74
C ASN A 35 1.60 22.96 23.19
N ALA A 36 1.00 22.05 22.41
CA ALA A 36 -0.36 22.19 21.88
C ALA A 36 -1.45 21.85 22.90
N HIS A 37 -1.09 21.34 24.08
CA HIS A 37 -2.03 20.81 25.08
C HIS A 37 -2.95 19.69 24.54
N ASP A 38 -2.49 18.91 23.54
CA ASP A 38 -3.25 17.83 22.87
C ASP A 38 -2.70 16.43 23.21
N LYS A 39 -2.57 16.17 24.51
CA LYS A 39 -2.04 14.89 25.04
C LYS A 39 -3.05 13.74 24.97
N ILE A 40 -4.32 14.02 24.65
CA ILE A 40 -5.40 13.02 24.74
C ILE A 40 -5.61 12.30 23.40
N ARG A 41 -5.41 12.98 22.26
CA ARG A 41 -5.73 12.41 20.95
C ARG A 41 -4.48 11.82 20.27
N PRO A 42 -4.66 10.74 19.48
CA PRO A 42 -3.62 10.26 18.60
C PRO A 42 -3.26 11.32 17.56
N ILE A 43 -2.04 11.26 17.06
CA ILE A 43 -1.69 12.00 15.85
C ILE A 43 -2.25 11.21 14.67
N SER A 44 -3.16 11.84 13.94
CA SER A 44 -4.05 11.17 12.99
C SER A 44 -3.84 11.60 11.55
N SER A 45 -3.05 12.64 11.26
CA SER A 45 -2.85 13.09 9.88
C SER A 45 -1.50 13.78 9.66
N ILE A 46 -1.07 13.84 8.40
CA ILE A 46 0.13 14.60 7.98
C ILE A 46 -0.07 16.09 8.27
N GLY A 47 -1.28 16.61 8.01
CA GLY A 47 -1.64 18.00 8.29
C GLY A 47 -1.51 18.35 9.77
N GLN A 48 -1.84 17.42 10.68
CA GLN A 48 -1.62 17.62 12.11
C GLN A 48 -0.12 17.72 12.45
N VAL A 49 0.73 16.88 11.86
CA VAL A 49 2.19 16.95 12.04
C VAL A 49 2.74 18.28 11.51
N GLN A 50 2.26 18.75 10.37
CA GLN A 50 2.62 20.05 9.82
C GLN A 50 2.19 21.20 10.76
N SER A 51 0.94 21.18 11.25
CA SER A 51 0.45 22.18 12.19
C SER A 51 1.27 22.24 13.48
N TYR A 52 1.67 21.08 14.02
CA TYR A 52 2.56 20.99 15.18
C TYR A 52 3.94 21.59 14.91
N MET A 53 4.54 21.25 13.77
CA MET A 53 5.82 21.82 13.37
C MET A 53 5.77 23.35 13.21
N GLU A 54 4.68 23.90 12.68
CA GLU A 54 4.55 25.33 12.41
C GLU A 54 4.24 26.16 13.66
N HIS A 55 3.39 25.64 14.55
CA HIS A 55 2.80 26.45 15.63
C HIS A 55 3.24 26.02 17.04
N HIS A 56 3.79 24.82 17.19
CA HIS A 56 4.05 24.21 18.51
C HIS A 56 5.47 23.63 18.66
N CYS A 57 6.33 23.82 17.65
CA CYS A 57 7.71 23.32 17.65
C CYS A 57 8.72 24.46 17.80
N ASN A 58 9.28 24.61 19.00
CA ASN A 58 10.27 25.65 19.31
C ASN A 58 11.72 25.14 19.21
N ASN A 59 11.93 23.83 19.17
CA ASN A 59 13.25 23.20 19.13
C ASN A 59 13.69 22.94 17.68
N SER A 60 14.93 23.31 17.34
CA SER A 60 15.46 23.16 15.97
C SER A 60 15.70 21.71 15.57
N THR A 61 16.11 20.85 16.50
CA THR A 61 16.27 19.40 16.29
C THR A 61 14.93 18.75 16.00
N ASP A 62 13.91 19.09 16.80
CA ASP A 62 12.53 18.59 16.61
C ASP A 62 11.99 19.06 15.26
N ARG A 63 12.15 20.35 14.94
CA ARG A 63 11.74 20.90 13.66
C ARG A 63 12.40 20.18 12.48
N ARG A 64 13.69 19.87 12.58
CA ARG A 64 14.45 19.17 11.54
C ARG A 64 13.88 17.77 11.26
N ILE A 65 13.56 17.00 12.30
CA ILE A 65 13.05 15.64 12.11
C ILE A 65 11.59 15.63 11.64
N LEU A 66 10.76 16.57 12.11
CA LEU A 66 9.40 16.75 11.61
C LEU A 66 9.40 17.16 10.13
N LEU A 67 10.29 18.08 9.74
CA LEU A 67 10.49 18.44 8.33
C LEU A 67 10.93 17.25 7.47
N MET A 68 11.83 16.40 7.97
CA MET A 68 12.26 15.20 7.24
C MET A 68 11.07 14.27 6.95
N PHE A 69 10.17 14.07 7.91
CA PHE A 69 8.94 13.31 7.69
C PHE A 69 8.03 13.95 6.63
N LEU A 70 7.78 15.26 6.74
CA LEU A 70 6.93 16.00 5.80
C LEU A 70 7.52 16.04 4.38
N ASP A 71 8.83 16.19 4.25
CA ASP A 71 9.55 16.14 2.98
C ASP A 71 9.37 14.77 2.30
N ILE A 72 9.56 13.68 3.04
CA ILE A 72 9.33 12.32 2.51
C ILE A 72 7.87 12.16 2.04
N CYS A 73 6.88 12.62 2.83
CA CYS A 73 5.47 12.55 2.44
C CYS A 73 5.17 13.35 1.16
N SER A 74 5.80 14.52 1.02
CA SER A 74 5.71 15.36 -0.18
C SER A 74 6.33 14.69 -1.39
N GLU A 75 7.50 14.06 -1.25
CA GLU A 75 8.15 13.31 -2.32
C GLU A 75 7.34 12.07 -2.74
N LEU A 76 6.75 11.35 -1.79
CA LEU A 76 5.83 10.24 -2.09
C LEU A 76 4.60 10.73 -2.87
N SER A 77 4.05 11.88 -2.52
CA SER A 77 2.93 12.50 -3.24
C SER A 77 3.31 12.87 -4.69
N LYS A 78 4.49 13.47 -4.88
CA LYS A 78 5.04 13.77 -6.21
C LYS A 78 5.30 12.51 -7.01
N LEU A 79 5.81 11.45 -6.38
CA LEU A 79 6.05 10.17 -7.04
C LEU A 79 4.74 9.53 -7.52
N CYS A 80 3.63 9.68 -6.78
CA CYS A 80 2.31 9.27 -7.27
C CYS A 80 1.93 9.97 -8.58
N GLN A 81 2.18 11.27 -8.70
CA GLN A 81 1.92 12.02 -9.94
C GLN A 81 2.79 11.53 -11.11
N HIS A 82 4.05 11.15 -10.83
CA HIS A 82 4.94 10.60 -11.85
C HIS A 82 4.48 9.21 -12.33
N PHE A 83 3.89 8.39 -11.45
CA PHE A 83 3.30 7.12 -11.87
C PHE A 83 2.16 7.30 -12.87
N GLU A 84 1.29 8.30 -12.67
CA GLU A 84 0.20 8.62 -13.61
C GLU A 84 0.72 9.03 -14.99
N ALA A 85 1.77 9.85 -15.03
CA ALA A 85 2.34 10.34 -16.28
C ALA A 85 3.00 9.22 -17.10
N VAL A 86 3.56 8.20 -16.43
CA VAL A 86 4.38 7.16 -17.08
C VAL A 86 3.58 5.93 -17.49
N HIS A 87 2.41 5.69 -16.92
CA HIS A 87 1.64 4.48 -17.17
C HIS A 87 0.14 4.75 -17.27
N SER A 88 -0.46 4.39 -18.41
CA SER A 88 -1.89 4.56 -18.73
C SER A 88 -2.85 3.79 -17.81
N GLY A 89 -2.29 3.00 -16.88
CA GLY A 89 -3.05 2.33 -15.84
C GLY A 89 -3.61 0.97 -16.27
N THR A 90 -3.64 0.06 -15.31
CA THR A 90 -4.49 -1.13 -15.28
C THR A 90 -5.40 -1.01 -14.07
N PRO A 91 -6.51 -1.76 -13.97
CA PRO A 91 -7.35 -1.73 -12.77
C PRO A 91 -6.56 -1.97 -11.47
N VAL A 92 -5.54 -2.84 -11.51
CA VAL A 92 -4.68 -3.14 -10.37
C VAL A 92 -3.74 -1.98 -10.05
N THR A 93 -2.98 -1.48 -11.03
CA THR A 93 -2.03 -0.37 -10.83
C THR A 93 -2.75 0.92 -10.45
N ASN A 94 -3.94 1.17 -10.99
CA ASN A 94 -4.78 2.31 -10.63
C ASN A 94 -5.28 2.18 -9.19
N ASN A 95 -5.75 0.99 -8.75
CA ASN A 95 -6.17 0.80 -7.36
C ASN A 95 -5.03 1.03 -6.36
N LEU A 96 -3.82 0.53 -6.67
CA LEU A 96 -2.63 0.75 -5.87
C LEU A 96 -2.27 2.24 -5.80
N LEU A 97 -2.33 2.93 -6.92
CA LEU A 97 -2.00 4.35 -7.01
C LEU A 97 -2.99 5.23 -6.25
N GLU A 98 -4.29 4.96 -6.36
CA GLU A 98 -5.32 5.67 -5.60
C GLU A 98 -5.18 5.45 -4.09
N LYS A 99 -4.80 4.24 -3.66
CA LYS A 99 -4.44 3.96 -2.25
C LYS A 99 -3.24 4.80 -1.81
N CYS A 100 -2.17 4.84 -2.61
CA CYS A 100 -0.99 5.65 -2.30
C CYS A 100 -1.36 7.13 -2.13
N LYS A 101 -2.09 7.71 -3.09
CA LYS A 101 -2.55 9.11 -3.03
C LYS A 101 -3.41 9.39 -1.80
N THR A 102 -4.32 8.48 -1.48
CA THR A 102 -5.17 8.61 -0.30
C THR A 102 -4.32 8.64 0.97
N LEU A 103 -3.35 7.73 1.10
CA LEU A 103 -2.48 7.64 2.28
C LEU A 103 -1.61 8.88 2.48
N VAL A 104 -1.07 9.45 1.40
CA VAL A 104 -0.20 10.65 1.46
C VAL A 104 -0.97 11.97 1.43
N SER A 105 -2.30 11.93 1.37
CA SER A 105 -3.13 13.12 1.46
C SER A 105 -3.02 13.76 2.85
N GLN A 106 -2.91 15.09 2.89
CA GLN A 106 -2.67 15.82 4.13
C GLN A 106 -3.73 15.56 5.22
N SER A 107 -4.99 15.40 4.82
CA SER A 107 -6.14 15.25 5.72
C SER A 107 -6.55 13.80 5.95
N ASN A 108 -5.83 12.82 5.40
CA ASN A 108 -6.19 11.42 5.55
C ASN A 108 -6.00 10.96 7.00
N ASP A 109 -6.95 10.17 7.50
CA ASP A 109 -6.84 9.57 8.83
C ASP A 109 -5.88 8.37 8.81
N LEU A 110 -4.83 8.50 9.60
CA LEU A 110 -3.75 7.53 9.77
C LEU A 110 -3.94 6.68 11.03
N SER A 111 -4.94 6.97 11.88
CA SER A 111 -5.11 6.38 13.21
C SER A 111 -5.14 4.84 13.19
N SER A 112 -5.68 4.26 12.13
CA SER A 112 -5.83 2.81 11.94
C SER A 112 -4.65 2.13 11.23
N LEU A 113 -3.69 2.88 10.68
CA LEU A 113 -2.60 2.33 9.86
C LEU A 113 -1.57 1.58 10.70
N ARG A 114 -1.27 0.33 10.35
CA ARG A 114 -0.24 -0.46 11.03
C ARG A 114 0.63 -1.18 9.99
N ALA A 115 1.89 -0.79 9.93
CA ALA A 115 2.88 -1.46 9.10
C ALA A 115 3.32 -2.77 9.75
N LYS A 116 3.66 -3.76 8.92
CA LYS A 116 4.35 -4.96 9.37
C LYS A 116 5.84 -4.68 9.34
N TYR A 117 6.48 -4.67 10.51
CA TYR A 117 7.93 -4.50 10.60
C TYR A 117 8.62 -5.86 10.51
N PRO A 118 9.65 -6.02 9.66
CA PRO A 118 10.51 -7.19 9.68
C PRO A 118 11.10 -7.39 11.08
N HIS A 119 11.37 -8.63 11.47
CA HIS A 119 11.90 -8.95 12.80
C HIS A 119 13.25 -8.28 13.12
N ASP A 120 14.01 -7.90 12.09
CA ASP A 120 15.31 -7.22 12.21
C ASP A 120 15.20 -5.70 12.36
N VAL A 121 13.99 -5.15 12.21
CA VAL A 121 13.68 -3.73 12.38
C VAL A 121 12.87 -3.58 13.66
N VAL A 122 13.49 -2.99 14.68
CA VAL A 122 12.80 -2.70 15.94
C VAL A 122 11.87 -1.52 15.71
N ASN A 123 10.56 -1.72 15.91
CA ASN A 123 9.66 -0.61 16.14
C ASN A 123 9.97 -0.08 17.54
N HIS A 124 10.50 1.14 17.63
CA HIS A 124 10.94 1.70 18.90
C HIS A 124 9.79 2.28 19.73
N LEU A 125 8.56 2.13 19.27
CA LEU A 125 7.36 2.46 20.03
C LEU A 125 7.04 1.37 21.06
N SER A 126 6.70 1.79 22.27
CA SER A 126 5.98 0.93 23.21
C SER A 126 4.62 0.51 22.65
N CYS A 127 4.04 -0.54 23.23
CA CYS A 127 2.71 -1.03 22.83
C CYS A 127 1.63 0.06 22.91
N ASP A 128 1.70 0.93 23.90
CA ASP A 128 0.74 2.03 24.06
C ASP A 128 0.94 3.10 23.00
N GLU A 129 2.18 3.54 22.78
CA GLU A 129 2.50 4.52 21.75
C GLU A 129 2.10 4.03 20.34
N ALA A 130 2.38 2.77 20.03
CA ALA A 130 2.02 2.15 18.77
C ALA A 130 0.50 2.00 18.60
N ARG A 131 -0.25 1.80 19.70
CA ARG A 131 -1.69 1.61 19.63
C ARG A 131 -2.45 2.94 19.60
N ASN A 132 -2.03 3.90 20.41
CA ASN A 132 -2.86 5.04 20.82
C ASN A 132 -2.31 6.41 20.42
N HIS A 133 -1.05 6.52 19.98
CA HIS A 133 -0.41 7.83 19.80
C HIS A 133 0.24 8.01 18.42
N TYR A 134 1.22 7.17 18.08
CA TYR A 134 2.17 7.41 16.99
C TYR A 134 2.16 6.33 15.91
N GLY A 135 1.57 5.16 16.20
CA GLY A 135 1.64 4.00 15.31
C GLY A 135 1.15 4.27 13.89
N GLY A 136 0.11 5.08 13.72
CA GLY A 136 -0.42 5.48 12.41
C GLY A 136 0.59 6.25 11.56
N VAL A 137 1.10 7.36 12.10
CA VAL A 137 2.07 8.24 11.46
C VAL A 137 3.38 7.50 11.17
N VAL A 138 3.86 6.72 12.12
CA VAL A 138 5.09 5.93 11.98
C VAL A 138 4.95 4.80 10.95
N SER A 139 3.74 4.28 10.75
CA SER A 139 3.44 3.25 9.75
C SER A 139 3.22 3.79 8.33
N LEU A 140 2.97 5.09 8.17
CA LEU A 140 2.58 5.66 6.87
C LEU A 140 3.63 5.42 5.79
N ILE A 141 4.86 5.90 6.00
CA ILE A 141 5.92 5.83 4.99
C ILE A 141 6.21 4.38 4.53
N PRO A 142 6.45 3.40 5.43
CA PRO A 142 6.73 2.03 4.98
C PRO A 142 5.56 1.41 4.22
N LEU A 143 4.30 1.66 4.61
CA LEU A 143 3.14 1.16 3.87
C LEU A 143 3.05 1.74 2.46
N VAL A 144 3.29 3.05 2.32
CA VAL A 144 3.27 3.69 0.99
C VAL A 144 4.42 3.16 0.13
N LEU A 145 5.63 3.02 0.69
CA LEU A 145 6.78 2.46 -0.04
C LEU A 145 6.49 1.04 -0.56
N ASP A 146 5.83 0.19 0.24
CA ASP A 146 5.45 -1.16 -0.19
C ASP A 146 4.44 -1.14 -1.34
N LEU A 147 3.42 -0.28 -1.26
CA LEU A 147 2.44 -0.11 -2.34
C LEU A 147 3.08 0.39 -3.64
N MET A 148 4.06 1.30 -3.55
CA MET A 148 4.79 1.81 -4.71
C MET A 148 5.67 0.74 -5.35
N LYS A 149 6.31 -0.11 -4.55
CA LYS A 149 7.07 -1.27 -5.07
C LYS A 149 6.14 -2.27 -5.75
N GLU A 150 4.99 -2.54 -5.15
CA GLU A 150 3.97 -3.41 -5.72
C GLU A 150 3.46 -2.84 -7.05
N TRP A 151 3.21 -1.53 -7.12
CA TRP A 151 2.84 -0.84 -8.35
C TRP A 151 3.87 -1.04 -9.45
N ILE A 152 5.17 -0.84 -9.14
CA ILE A 152 6.26 -1.05 -10.11
C ILE A 152 6.26 -2.50 -10.59
N ALA A 153 6.19 -3.46 -9.67
CA ALA A 153 6.16 -4.88 -10.02
C ALA A 153 4.99 -5.24 -10.96
N HIS A 154 3.79 -4.66 -10.75
CA HIS A 154 2.65 -4.88 -11.63
C HIS A 154 2.77 -4.18 -12.98
N SER A 155 3.32 -2.97 -12.99
CA SER A 155 3.53 -2.20 -14.21
C SER A 155 4.54 -2.86 -15.16
N GLU A 156 5.53 -3.59 -14.62
CA GLU A 156 6.54 -4.31 -15.40
C GLU A 156 6.10 -5.71 -15.85
N LYS A 157 5.22 -6.36 -15.09
CA LYS A 157 4.62 -7.64 -15.47
C LYS A 157 3.67 -7.53 -16.67
N LEU A 158 3.27 -6.32 -17.06
CA LEU A 158 2.47 -6.10 -18.25
C LEU A 158 3.31 -6.33 -19.51
N PRO A 159 2.93 -7.24 -20.43
CA PRO A 159 3.67 -7.43 -21.66
C PRO A 159 3.69 -6.12 -22.43
N ARG A 160 4.88 -5.71 -22.92
CA ARG A 160 5.07 -4.65 -23.92
C ARG A 160 4.47 -5.04 -25.30
N LYS A 161 3.23 -5.54 -25.33
CA LYS A 161 2.53 -6.02 -26.52
C LYS A 161 1.35 -5.11 -26.90
N VAL A 162 1.51 -3.79 -26.84
CA VAL A 162 0.57 -2.85 -27.49
C VAL A 162 1.32 -1.59 -27.95
N LEU A 163 2.43 -1.76 -28.66
CA LEU A 163 3.09 -0.66 -29.40
C LEU A 163 3.75 -1.11 -30.72
N GLN A 164 3.56 -2.37 -31.14
CA GLN A 164 3.87 -2.84 -32.49
C GLN A 164 2.58 -3.32 -33.15
N HIS A 165 1.77 -2.38 -33.65
CA HIS A 165 0.77 -2.74 -34.65
C HIS A 165 0.45 -1.57 -35.59
N VAL A 166 1.47 -0.93 -36.16
CA VAL A 166 1.32 -0.24 -37.45
C VAL A 166 2.66 -0.32 -38.18
N SER A 167 2.77 -1.31 -39.08
CA SER A 167 3.40 -1.21 -40.41
C SER A 167 3.80 -2.60 -40.91
N GLU A 168 2.82 -3.39 -41.38
CA GLU A 168 3.07 -4.37 -42.43
C GLU A 168 1.90 -4.30 -43.44
N PRO A 169 2.15 -3.99 -44.73
CA PRO A 169 1.14 -4.08 -45.76
C PRO A 169 1.02 -5.53 -46.22
N GLN A 170 -0.09 -6.18 -45.88
CA GLN A 170 -0.46 -7.47 -46.45
C GLN A 170 -1.17 -7.24 -47.79
N ALA A 171 -0.48 -7.51 -48.90
CA ALA A 171 -1.12 -7.73 -50.20
C ALA A 171 -0.61 -9.05 -50.79
N ARG A 172 -1.30 -10.14 -50.43
CA ARG A 172 -1.18 -11.44 -51.10
C ARG A 172 -2.00 -11.39 -52.40
N GLN A 173 -1.31 -11.65 -53.51
CA GLN A 173 -1.89 -12.29 -54.69
C GLN A 173 -2.36 -13.70 -54.30
N GLU A 174 -3.59 -14.09 -54.65
CA GLU A 174 -3.83 -15.12 -55.67
C GLU A 174 -5.33 -15.29 -55.95
N SER A 175 -5.63 -15.34 -57.25
CA SER A 175 -6.92 -15.64 -57.86
C SER A 175 -7.29 -17.12 -57.72
N THR A 176 -8.59 -17.44 -57.66
CA THR A 176 -9.31 -18.21 -58.72
C THR A 176 -10.77 -18.47 -58.33
N ARG A 177 -11.67 -18.25 -59.29
CA ARG A 177 -13.13 -18.45 -59.31
C ARG A 177 -13.55 -19.90 -59.05
N GLY A 178 -14.78 -20.10 -58.56
CA GLY A 178 -15.51 -21.36 -58.74
C GLY A 178 -16.87 -21.41 -58.04
N ALA A 179 -17.95 -21.51 -58.80
CA ALA A 179 -19.36 -21.34 -58.42
C ALA A 179 -20.00 -22.46 -57.56
N ALA A 180 -21.20 -22.12 -57.06
CA ALA A 180 -22.40 -22.96 -56.87
C ALA A 180 -22.80 -23.39 -55.43
N ARG A 181 -23.96 -22.85 -54.98
CA ARG A 181 -24.91 -23.45 -54.00
C ARG A 181 -25.91 -24.33 -54.80
N PRO A 182 -26.61 -25.32 -54.22
CA PRO A 182 -27.86 -25.13 -53.43
C PRO A 182 -27.96 -26.08 -52.19
N ALA A 183 -28.61 -25.76 -51.05
CA ALA A 183 -30.02 -25.63 -50.65
C ALA A 183 -30.66 -26.90 -49.99
N GLN A 184 -31.30 -26.70 -48.82
CA GLN A 184 -32.30 -27.53 -48.08
C GLN A 184 -31.79 -28.85 -47.40
N ALA A 185 -32.31 -29.42 -46.30
CA ALA A 185 -33.54 -29.27 -45.51
C ALA A 185 -33.37 -29.83 -44.06
N ILE A 186 -34.20 -29.34 -43.13
CA ILE A 186 -34.95 -29.98 -42.00
C ILE A 186 -34.44 -31.29 -41.33
N GLY A 187 -34.43 -31.32 -39.98
CA GLY A 187 -34.41 -32.57 -39.19
C GLY A 187 -34.33 -32.43 -37.66
N THR A 188 -35.50 -32.53 -37.01
CA THR A 188 -35.90 -32.81 -35.60
C THR A 188 -34.97 -33.60 -34.64
N GLN A 189 -34.80 -33.09 -33.38
CA GLN A 189 -34.74 -33.64 -31.96
C GLN A 189 -34.47 -35.16 -31.67
N PRO A 190 -34.28 -35.69 -30.41
CA PRO A 190 -34.19 -35.13 -29.03
C PRO A 190 -33.09 -35.75 -28.08
N GLY A 191 -32.92 -35.19 -26.86
CA GLY A 191 -33.01 -35.97 -25.61
C GLY A 191 -31.75 -36.45 -24.85
N ALA A 192 -31.79 -36.23 -23.51
CA ALA A 192 -31.03 -36.84 -22.40
C ALA A 192 -29.55 -36.38 -22.20
N THR A 193 -29.11 -35.93 -21.02
CA THR A 193 -29.06 -36.74 -19.80
C THR A 193 -28.89 -35.86 -18.54
N LYS A 194 -29.53 -36.28 -17.46
CA LYS A 194 -29.54 -35.69 -16.10
C LYS A 194 -28.19 -35.90 -15.39
N HIS A 195 -27.76 -34.93 -14.59
CA HIS A 195 -27.05 -35.23 -13.34
C HIS A 195 -27.54 -34.31 -12.20
N LYS A 196 -27.87 -34.97 -11.08
CA LYS A 196 -28.54 -34.47 -9.88
C LYS A 196 -27.56 -34.52 -8.71
N CYS A 197 -27.72 -33.56 -7.79
CA CYS A 197 -27.22 -33.54 -6.40
C CYS A 197 -25.70 -33.43 -6.21
N ARG A 198 -25.19 -32.70 -5.21
CA ARG A 198 -25.67 -32.72 -3.82
C ARG A 198 -25.28 -31.44 -3.07
N GLN A 199 -26.22 -31.00 -2.23
CA GLN A 199 -26.13 -29.85 -1.34
C GLN A 199 -25.11 -30.08 -0.21
N LEU A 200 -24.42 -29.01 0.18
CA LEU A 200 -23.57 -28.95 1.37
C LEU A 200 -24.39 -28.47 2.57
N THR A 201 -24.52 -29.35 3.56
CA THR A 201 -25.22 -29.08 4.82
C THR A 201 -24.30 -28.35 5.80
N LYS A 202 -24.87 -27.31 6.41
CA LYS A 202 -24.34 -26.47 7.48
C LYS A 202 -24.52 -27.16 8.83
N VAL A 203 -23.49 -27.22 9.67
CA VAL A 203 -23.62 -27.48 11.12
C VAL A 203 -22.71 -26.52 11.88
N SER A 204 -23.22 -26.01 13.01
CA SER A 204 -22.72 -24.89 13.79
C SER A 204 -22.34 -25.32 15.21
N LEU A 205 -21.63 -24.41 15.92
CA LEU A 205 -21.41 -24.30 17.39
C LEU A 205 -20.33 -25.25 17.98
N LYS A 206 -19.35 -24.85 18.80
CA LYS A 206 -19.20 -23.77 19.82
C LYS A 206 -17.68 -23.55 20.16
N PRO A 207 -17.30 -22.53 20.97
CA PRO A 207 -15.93 -22.05 21.15
C PRO A 207 -15.15 -22.78 22.26
N ARG A 208 -13.81 -22.91 22.10
CA ARG A 208 -12.88 -23.40 23.14
C ARG A 208 -12.08 -22.24 23.77
N GLY A 209 -11.96 -22.32 25.09
CA GLY A 209 -11.50 -21.26 25.98
C GLY A 209 -9.98 -21.07 26.10
N CYS A 210 -9.68 -19.93 26.72
CA CYS A 210 -8.39 -19.47 27.20
C CYS A 210 -7.92 -20.28 28.42
N SER A 211 -6.79 -20.97 28.30
CA SER A 211 -5.95 -21.39 29.44
C SER A 211 -4.50 -21.57 28.98
N LYS A 212 -3.67 -20.51 29.03
CA LYS A 212 -2.21 -20.64 29.09
C LYS A 212 -1.72 -19.83 30.31
N PRO A 213 -0.98 -20.43 31.25
CA PRO A 213 -0.42 -19.69 32.36
C PRO A 213 0.76 -18.82 31.89
N PRO A 214 1.04 -17.68 32.56
CA PRO A 214 2.22 -16.88 32.27
C PRO A 214 3.50 -17.61 32.75
N TRP A 215 4.55 -17.50 31.92
CA TRP A 215 5.90 -17.99 32.15
C TRP A 215 6.47 -17.58 33.51
N ARG A 216 7.22 -18.48 34.18
CA ARG A 216 8.11 -18.18 35.33
C ARG A 216 9.58 -18.35 34.91
N PRO A 217 10.50 -17.45 35.31
CA PRO A 217 11.93 -17.65 35.12
C PRO A 217 12.51 -18.65 36.14
N PRO A 218 13.57 -19.40 35.79
CA PRO A 218 14.24 -20.32 36.70
C PRO A 218 15.23 -19.56 37.58
N GLY A 219 15.04 -19.61 38.91
CA GLY A 219 16.02 -19.06 39.86
C GLY A 219 15.38 -18.49 41.11
N GLY A 220 15.00 -19.37 42.04
CA GLY A 220 14.62 -18.99 43.39
C GLY A 220 14.90 -20.17 44.30
N LYS A 221 16.07 -20.16 44.94
CA LYS A 221 16.35 -20.99 46.11
C LYS A 221 16.48 -20.07 47.32
N LEU A 222 15.78 -20.51 48.36
CA LEU A 222 15.82 -20.06 49.75
C LEU A 222 17.25 -19.97 50.29
#